data_AF-A0A3P7S2R4-F1
#
_entry.id   AF-A0A3P7S2R4-F1
#
_cell.length_a   1.000
_cell.length_b   1.000
_cell.length_c   1.000
_cell.angle_alpha   90.00
_cell.angle_beta   90.00
_cell.angle_gamma   90.00
#
_symmetry.space_group_name_H-M   'P 1'
#
loop_
_entity.id
_entity.type
_entity.pdbx_description
1 polymer ?
#
loop_
_entity_poly.entity_id
_entity_poly.type
_entity_poly.pdbx_seq_one_letter_code
_entity_poly.pdbx_strand_id
1 'polypeptide(L)'
;MGSTENILYHYCRIDTFMKIIHNKTIRVSDCSKTNDYSEIQWIATSMKNRIIDTIISDIEFSKIYDYNNELFDKVSKRISATIDVVFLNNTRSMLTFVSCFSEEGDILSQWRGYADDGKGLSIGFNKEILLTFDTGGYNYFFKKVVYDNETQSEYVKNQIVELVNAYKNIEDEFDIPRLLNDFLFDVCLRISAFRNDSPFFKNNAFSEEKEWRLIINNHLSNYNTNYKNCIEEV
;
A
#
# COMPACT_ATOMS: atom_id res chain seq x y z
N MET A 1 -21.19 23.23 -17.85
CA MET A 1 -20.18 23.18 -16.78
C MET A 1 -20.01 21.71 -16.44
N GLY A 2 -18.91 21.08 -16.87
CA GLY A 2 -18.62 19.71 -16.45
C GLY A 2 -18.29 19.71 -14.96
N SER A 3 -18.80 18.73 -14.21
CA SER A 3 -18.48 18.59 -12.80
C SER A 3 -16.96 18.48 -12.64
N THR A 4 -16.39 19.28 -11.75
CA THR A 4 -14.97 19.20 -11.36
C THR A 4 -14.61 17.87 -10.71
N GLU A 5 -15.60 17.03 -10.38
CA GLU A 5 -15.45 15.69 -9.80
C GLU A 5 -14.66 14.70 -10.67
N ASN A 6 -14.46 15.00 -11.95
CA ASN A 6 -13.78 14.10 -12.89
C ASN A 6 -12.35 14.54 -13.29
N ILE A 7 -11.81 15.57 -12.64
CA ILE A 7 -10.45 16.05 -12.88
C ILE A 7 -9.60 15.78 -11.65
N LEU A 8 -8.40 15.23 -11.85
CA LEU A 8 -7.37 15.08 -10.83
C LEU A 8 -6.13 15.89 -11.21
N TYR A 9 -5.49 16.51 -10.22
CA TYR A 9 -4.45 17.50 -10.42
C TYR A 9 -3.07 16.95 -10.07
N HIS A 10 -2.13 17.05 -10.99
CA HIS A 10 -0.72 16.74 -10.73
C HIS A 10 0.08 18.04 -10.58
N TYR A 11 0.60 18.26 -9.38
CA TYR A 11 1.48 19.39 -9.08
C TYR A 11 2.91 19.05 -9.48
N CYS A 12 3.54 19.90 -10.28
CA CYS A 12 4.91 19.66 -10.71
C CYS A 12 5.66 20.94 -11.08
N ARG A 13 6.98 20.83 -11.23
CA ARG A 13 7.85 21.89 -11.77
C ARG A 13 7.60 22.08 -13.27
N ILE A 14 7.95 23.26 -13.81
CA ILE A 14 7.82 23.57 -15.25
C ILE A 14 8.56 22.54 -16.12
N ASP A 15 9.79 22.16 -15.74
CA ASP A 15 10.56 21.18 -16.50
C ASP A 15 9.88 19.80 -16.54
N THR A 16 9.22 19.39 -15.45
CA THR A 16 8.44 18.15 -15.39
C THR A 16 7.24 18.24 -16.33
N PHE A 17 6.52 19.37 -16.33
CA PHE A 17 5.43 19.60 -17.28
C PHE A 17 5.91 19.50 -18.73
N MET A 18 7.02 20.15 -19.09
CA MET A 18 7.58 20.09 -20.44
C MET A 18 7.93 18.65 -20.84
N LYS A 19 8.49 17.86 -19.92
CA LYS A 19 8.76 16.42 -20.13
C LYS A 19 7.48 15.60 -20.31
N ILE A 20 6.42 15.89 -19.57
CA ILE A 20 5.12 15.21 -19.70
C ILE A 20 4.54 15.47 -21.09
N ILE A 21 4.49 16.72 -21.54
CA ILE A 21 3.90 17.09 -22.83
C ILE A 21 4.73 16.56 -24.00
N HIS A 22 6.06 16.71 -23.93
CA HIS A 22 6.95 16.27 -25.01
C HIS A 22 6.91 14.76 -25.21
N ASN A 23 6.98 13.99 -24.12
CA ASN A 23 7.04 12.52 -24.19
C ASN A 23 5.67 11.85 -24.19
N LYS A 24 4.60 12.57 -23.81
CA LYS A 24 3.25 12.03 -23.58
C LYS A 24 3.24 10.90 -22.52
N THR A 25 4.07 11.04 -21.51
CA THR A 25 4.23 10.06 -20.42
C THR A 25 4.13 10.72 -19.06
N ILE A 26 3.54 10.02 -18.10
CA ILE A 26 3.61 10.38 -16.68
C ILE A 26 4.71 9.52 -16.05
N ARG A 27 5.62 10.15 -15.28
CA ARG A 27 6.69 9.45 -14.59
C ARG A 27 6.22 9.02 -13.21
N VAL A 28 6.63 7.82 -12.80
CA VAL A 28 6.47 7.34 -11.43
C VAL A 28 7.80 7.48 -10.70
N SER A 29 7.72 7.81 -9.41
CA SER A 29 8.88 8.04 -8.53
C SER A 29 8.88 7.02 -7.39
N ASP A 30 10.06 6.73 -6.84
CA ASP A 30 10.17 5.83 -5.68
C ASP A 30 9.41 6.41 -4.48
N CYS A 31 8.44 5.65 -3.98
CA CYS A 31 7.54 6.03 -2.89
C CYS A 31 8.29 6.23 -1.56
N SER A 32 9.48 5.67 -1.40
CA SER A 32 10.35 5.91 -0.22
C SER A 32 11.04 7.28 -0.23
N LYS A 33 10.91 8.05 -1.31
CA LYS A 33 11.54 9.37 -1.51
C LYS A 33 10.55 10.53 -1.46
N THR A 34 9.31 10.29 -1.03
CA THR A 34 8.31 11.34 -0.87
C THR A 34 8.57 12.17 0.38
N ASN A 35 7.78 13.23 0.56
CA ASN A 35 7.86 14.13 1.72
C ASN A 35 7.44 13.46 3.05
N ASP A 36 6.73 12.32 2.99
CA ASP A 36 6.30 11.56 4.16
C ASP A 36 7.26 10.38 4.38
N TYR A 37 8.18 10.52 5.33
CA TYR A 37 9.13 9.45 5.68
C TYR A 37 8.47 8.21 6.28
N SER A 38 7.21 8.31 6.73
CA SER A 38 6.45 7.17 7.24
C SER A 38 5.71 6.42 6.13
N GLU A 39 5.75 6.93 4.91
CA GLU A 39 5.11 6.31 3.76
C GLU A 39 5.60 4.87 3.56
N ILE A 40 4.72 3.98 3.08
CA ILE A 40 4.89 2.51 3.05
C ILE A 40 4.82 1.86 4.44
N GLN A 41 5.43 2.45 5.46
CA GLN A 41 5.49 1.88 6.82
C GLN A 41 4.26 2.25 7.66
N TRP A 42 3.52 3.28 7.27
CA TRP A 42 2.40 3.84 8.04
C TRP A 42 1.43 2.77 8.55
N ILE A 43 0.90 1.95 7.64
CA ILE A 43 -0.08 0.93 8.01
C ILE A 43 0.51 -0.15 8.94
N ALA A 44 1.81 -0.41 8.89
CA ALA A 44 2.45 -1.41 9.77
C ALA A 44 2.32 -1.03 11.26
N THR A 45 2.29 0.27 11.57
CA THR A 45 2.19 0.77 12.95
C THR A 45 0.87 0.40 13.62
N SER A 46 -0.24 0.45 12.89
CA SER A 46 -1.58 0.12 13.40
C SER A 46 -1.97 -1.34 13.18
N MET A 47 -1.37 -1.99 12.17
CA MET A 47 -1.69 -3.35 11.76
C MET A 47 -1.34 -4.41 12.81
N LYS A 48 -0.17 -4.32 13.45
CA LYS A 48 0.31 -5.36 14.39
C LYS A 48 -0.73 -5.68 15.46
N ASN A 49 -1.17 -4.66 16.19
CA ASN A 49 -2.14 -4.83 17.27
C ASN A 49 -3.47 -5.30 16.70
N ARG A 50 -3.91 -4.74 15.57
CA ARG A 50 -5.17 -5.15 14.96
C ARG A 50 -5.21 -6.62 14.54
N ILE A 51 -4.13 -7.15 13.94
CA ILE A 51 -4.06 -8.58 13.59
C ILE A 51 -4.18 -9.43 14.87
N ILE A 52 -3.36 -9.13 15.87
CA ILE A 52 -3.29 -9.88 17.12
C ILE A 52 -4.64 -9.87 17.84
N ASP A 53 -5.23 -8.68 18.03
CA ASP A 53 -6.53 -8.51 18.70
C ASP A 53 -7.64 -9.26 17.97
N THR A 54 -7.62 -9.25 16.63
CA THR A 54 -8.63 -9.95 15.82
C THR A 54 -8.57 -11.45 16.04
N ILE A 55 -7.38 -12.04 16.08
CA ILE A 55 -7.20 -13.48 16.29
C ILE A 55 -7.68 -13.92 17.67
N ILE A 56 -7.33 -13.14 18.71
CA ILE A 56 -7.55 -13.54 20.12
C ILE A 56 -8.96 -13.25 20.60
N SER A 57 -9.59 -12.20 20.03
CA SER A 57 -10.98 -11.88 20.36
C SER A 57 -11.97 -12.94 19.88
N ASP A 58 -11.56 -13.82 18.96
CA ASP A 58 -12.38 -14.95 18.52
C ASP A 58 -12.30 -16.12 19.52
N ILE A 59 -13.37 -16.25 20.32
CA ILE A 59 -13.50 -17.25 21.39
C ILE A 59 -13.50 -18.68 20.84
N GLU A 60 -14.10 -18.90 19.67
CA GLU A 60 -14.23 -20.22 19.08
C GLU A 60 -12.90 -20.69 18.51
N PHE A 61 -12.22 -19.83 17.75
CA PHE A 61 -10.86 -20.09 17.27
C PHE A 61 -9.92 -20.37 18.44
N SER A 62 -9.97 -19.53 19.49
CA SER A 62 -9.13 -19.71 20.66
C SER A 62 -9.34 -21.06 21.37
N LYS A 63 -10.57 -21.60 21.36
CA LYS A 63 -10.86 -22.93 21.91
C LYS A 63 -10.37 -24.06 21.02
N ILE A 64 -10.58 -23.97 19.71
CA ILE A 64 -10.17 -25.00 18.73
C ILE A 64 -8.64 -25.22 18.79
N TYR A 65 -7.88 -24.13 18.91
CA TYR A 65 -6.42 -24.16 18.86
C TYR A 65 -5.74 -24.11 20.24
N ASP A 66 -6.48 -24.29 21.34
CA ASP A 66 -6.01 -24.19 22.73
C ASP A 66 -5.10 -22.96 22.98
N TYR A 67 -5.61 -21.80 22.58
CA TYR A 67 -4.85 -20.56 22.54
C TYR A 67 -4.63 -19.97 23.94
N ASN A 68 -3.58 -20.46 24.61
CA ASN A 68 -3.14 -20.01 25.92
C ASN A 68 -2.10 -18.87 25.84
N ASN A 69 -1.69 -18.34 26.99
CA ASN A 69 -0.73 -17.23 27.08
C ASN A 69 0.64 -17.54 26.45
N GLU A 70 1.10 -18.79 26.49
CA GLU A 70 2.38 -19.18 25.88
C GLU A 70 2.27 -19.16 24.35
N LEU A 71 1.18 -19.73 23.81
CA LEU A 71 0.95 -19.72 22.38
C LEU A 71 0.74 -18.30 21.85
N PHE A 72 0.01 -17.48 22.60
CA PHE A 72 -0.16 -16.05 22.32
C PHE A 72 1.19 -15.32 22.13
N ASP A 73 2.12 -15.52 23.05
CA ASP A 73 3.44 -14.88 22.97
C ASP A 73 4.21 -15.34 21.73
N LYS A 74 4.18 -16.65 21.41
CA LYS A 74 4.82 -17.20 20.21
C LYS A 74 4.24 -16.62 18.92
N VAL A 75 2.91 -16.57 18.81
CA VAL A 75 2.21 -16.02 17.64
C VAL A 75 2.47 -14.53 17.50
N SER A 76 2.37 -13.77 18.59
CA SER A 76 2.64 -12.33 18.61
C SER A 76 4.08 -12.01 18.19
N LYS A 77 5.05 -12.79 18.66
CA LYS A 77 6.45 -12.68 18.25
C LYS A 77 6.63 -12.97 16.76
N ARG A 78 6.00 -14.03 16.25
CA ARG A 78 6.08 -14.38 14.82
C ARG A 78 5.46 -13.30 13.92
N ILE A 79 4.28 -12.81 14.26
CA ILE A 79 3.62 -11.70 13.54
C ILE A 79 4.52 -10.46 13.54
N SER A 80 5.06 -10.09 14.70
CA SER A 80 5.96 -8.94 14.83
C SER A 80 7.21 -9.09 13.96
N ALA A 81 7.88 -10.24 14.03
CA ALA A 81 9.07 -10.52 13.23
C ALA A 81 8.77 -10.46 11.72
N THR A 82 7.62 -10.98 11.29
CA THR A 82 7.20 -10.90 9.88
C THR A 82 6.96 -9.46 9.44
N ILE A 83 6.28 -8.65 10.26
CA ILE A 83 6.06 -7.22 9.96
C ILE A 83 7.41 -6.49 9.81
N ASP A 84 8.34 -6.71 10.73
CA ASP A 84 9.67 -6.09 10.68
C ASP A 84 10.43 -6.49 9.42
N VAL A 85 10.41 -7.79 9.07
CA VAL A 85 11.05 -8.34 7.87
C VAL A 85 10.46 -7.77 6.58
N VAL A 86 9.15 -7.58 6.52
CA VAL A 86 8.44 -7.14 5.32
C VAL A 86 8.49 -5.61 5.16
N PHE A 87 8.26 -4.85 6.23
CA PHE A 87 8.10 -3.39 6.17
C PHE A 87 9.38 -2.62 6.52
N LEU A 88 10.13 -3.05 7.54
CA LEU A 88 11.32 -2.33 7.99
C LEU A 88 12.56 -2.74 7.18
N ASN A 89 12.76 -4.04 7.02
CA ASN A 89 13.94 -4.57 6.34
C ASN A 89 13.78 -4.65 4.81
N ASN A 90 12.55 -4.45 4.30
CA ASN A 90 12.20 -4.61 2.89
C ASN A 90 12.86 -5.84 2.25
N THR A 91 12.84 -6.99 2.94
CA THR A 91 13.62 -8.18 2.54
C THR A 91 13.21 -8.76 1.19
N ARG A 92 12.02 -8.40 0.70
CA ARG A 92 11.55 -8.71 -0.65
C ARG A 92 12.19 -7.84 -1.73
N SER A 93 13.04 -6.88 -1.35
CA SER A 93 13.64 -5.91 -2.26
C SER A 93 12.57 -5.29 -3.16
N MET A 94 11.44 -4.93 -2.54
CA MET A 94 10.29 -4.39 -3.25
C MET A 94 10.50 -2.89 -3.47
N LEU A 95 10.43 -2.47 -4.72
CA LEU A 95 10.38 -1.07 -5.10
C LEU A 95 8.94 -0.71 -5.43
N THR A 96 8.40 0.24 -4.68
CA THR A 96 7.08 0.81 -4.95
C THR A 96 7.30 2.14 -5.64
N PHE A 97 6.78 2.28 -6.84
CA PHE A 97 6.78 3.54 -7.57
C PHE A 97 5.38 4.13 -7.61
N VAL A 98 5.28 5.45 -7.43
CA VAL A 98 4.01 6.17 -7.41
C VAL A 98 4.01 7.40 -8.31
N SER A 99 2.85 7.71 -8.88
CA SER A 99 2.50 9.05 -9.34
C SER A 99 1.26 9.51 -8.59
N CYS A 100 1.35 10.66 -7.94
CA CYS A 100 0.28 11.21 -7.12
C CYS A 100 -0.49 12.30 -7.86
N PHE A 101 -1.79 12.34 -7.61
CA PHE A 101 -2.72 13.34 -8.11
C PHE A 101 -3.64 13.76 -6.97
N SER A 102 -4.07 15.01 -6.92
CA SER A 102 -5.01 15.51 -5.94
C SER A 102 -6.40 15.73 -6.54
N GLU A 103 -7.46 15.64 -5.73
CA GLU A 103 -8.80 16.06 -6.13
C GLU A 103 -8.92 17.59 -6.27
N GLU A 104 -7.98 18.37 -5.74
CA GLU A 104 -8.02 19.84 -5.78
C GLU A 104 -6.81 20.42 -6.51
N GLY A 105 -7.06 21.43 -7.35
CA GLY A 105 -6.04 22.10 -8.15
C GLY A 105 -5.31 23.23 -7.43
N ASP A 106 -5.75 23.63 -6.24
CA ASP A 106 -5.17 24.73 -5.47
C ASP A 106 -5.01 24.38 -3.97
N ILE A 107 -3.97 23.61 -3.63
CA ILE A 107 -3.58 23.27 -2.26
C ILE A 107 -2.21 23.87 -1.94
N LEU A 108 -2.13 24.72 -0.91
CA LEU A 108 -0.89 25.43 -0.54
C LEU A 108 0.28 24.49 -0.25
N SER A 109 0.07 23.40 0.48
CA SER A 109 1.13 22.43 0.77
C SER A 109 1.65 21.73 -0.48
N GLN A 110 0.79 21.47 -1.46
CA GLN A 110 1.17 20.90 -2.75
C GLN A 110 1.95 21.89 -3.62
N TRP A 111 1.54 23.16 -3.62
CA TRP A 111 2.31 24.24 -4.27
C TRP A 111 3.73 24.34 -3.72
N ARG A 112 3.85 24.30 -2.38
CA ARG A 112 5.14 24.35 -1.69
C ARG A 112 5.99 23.09 -1.92
N GLY A 113 5.39 21.92 -1.76
CA GLY A 113 6.09 20.63 -1.80
C GLY A 113 6.48 20.17 -3.20
N TYR A 114 5.62 20.39 -4.20
CA TYR A 114 5.73 19.72 -5.50
C TYR A 114 5.80 20.66 -6.71
N ALA A 115 5.25 21.87 -6.60
CA ALA A 115 5.24 22.87 -7.67
C ALA A 115 6.25 24.01 -7.44
N ASP A 116 7.48 23.65 -7.07
CA ASP A 116 8.63 24.58 -6.95
C ASP A 116 8.34 25.84 -6.12
N ASP A 117 7.77 25.65 -4.93
CA ASP A 117 7.38 26.74 -4.03
C ASP A 117 6.47 27.78 -4.69
N GLY A 118 5.48 27.29 -5.44
CA GLY A 118 4.48 28.10 -6.16
C GLY A 118 4.89 28.61 -7.55
N LYS A 119 6.07 28.23 -8.06
CA LYS A 119 6.56 28.62 -9.41
C LYS A 119 6.27 27.59 -10.50
N GLY A 120 5.77 26.42 -10.09
CA GLY A 120 5.42 25.31 -10.97
C GLY A 120 3.98 25.41 -11.50
N LEU A 121 3.38 24.24 -11.73
CA LEU A 121 2.07 24.09 -12.35
C LEU A 121 1.24 23.04 -11.61
N SER A 122 -0.08 23.20 -11.69
CA SER A 122 -1.09 22.21 -11.30
C SER A 122 -1.85 21.79 -12.56
N ILE A 123 -1.61 20.57 -13.04
CA ILE A 123 -2.12 20.09 -14.33
C ILE A 123 -3.33 19.19 -14.08
N GLY A 124 -4.47 19.53 -14.67
CA GLY A 124 -5.68 18.71 -14.61
C GLY A 124 -5.64 17.54 -15.60
N PHE A 125 -5.90 16.33 -15.10
CA PHE A 125 -6.06 15.09 -15.85
C PHE A 125 -7.47 14.56 -15.69
N ASN A 126 -8.04 14.01 -16.77
CA ASN A 126 -9.32 13.33 -16.69
C ASN A 126 -9.16 11.99 -15.93
N LYS A 127 -9.91 11.83 -14.84
CA LYS A 127 -9.85 10.68 -13.95
C LYS A 127 -10.31 9.38 -14.60
N GLU A 128 -11.36 9.41 -15.43
CA GLU A 128 -11.81 8.24 -16.20
C GLU A 128 -10.74 7.73 -17.14
N ILE A 129 -9.96 8.64 -17.75
CA ILE A 129 -8.83 8.25 -18.59
C ILE A 129 -7.72 7.65 -17.71
N LEU A 130 -7.42 8.23 -16.54
CA LEU A 130 -6.42 7.66 -15.62
C LEU A 130 -6.79 6.24 -15.14
N LEU A 131 -8.07 5.95 -14.97
CA LEU A 131 -8.57 4.62 -14.62
C LEU A 131 -8.33 3.57 -15.72
N THR A 132 -8.19 3.98 -16.98
CA THR A 132 -8.00 3.09 -18.14
C THR A 132 -6.53 2.99 -18.59
N PHE A 133 -5.59 3.54 -17.82
CA PHE A 133 -4.18 3.59 -18.23
C PHE A 133 -3.59 2.20 -18.52
N ASP A 134 -3.10 2.01 -19.74
CA ASP A 134 -2.23 0.90 -20.03
C ASP A 134 -0.84 1.19 -19.44
N THR A 135 -0.38 0.32 -18.55
CA THR A 135 0.97 0.43 -17.98
C THR A 135 1.99 -0.41 -18.71
N GLY A 136 1.66 -1.02 -19.85
CA GLY A 136 2.61 -1.80 -20.65
C GLY A 136 2.89 -3.17 -20.05
N GLY A 137 1.88 -3.81 -19.45
CA GLY A 137 1.96 -5.16 -18.90
C GLY A 137 2.42 -5.26 -17.44
N TYR A 138 2.63 -4.14 -16.74
CA TYR A 138 2.88 -4.14 -15.30
C TYR A 138 1.56 -4.24 -14.51
N ASN A 139 1.60 -4.95 -13.40
CA ASN A 139 0.51 -4.87 -12.42
C ASN A 139 0.57 -3.49 -11.77
N TYR A 140 -0.43 -2.68 -12.04
CA TYR A 140 -0.60 -1.37 -11.45
C TYR A 140 -1.94 -1.25 -10.76
N PHE A 141 -2.05 -0.24 -9.93
CA PHE A 141 -3.28 0.13 -9.27
C PHE A 141 -3.46 1.63 -9.37
N PHE A 142 -4.68 2.08 -9.61
CA PHE A 142 -5.04 3.48 -9.48
C PHE A 142 -6.15 3.62 -8.45
N LYS A 143 -5.82 4.06 -7.24
CA LYS A 143 -6.80 4.15 -6.14
C LYS A 143 -6.65 5.46 -5.36
N LYS A 144 -7.74 5.84 -4.70
CA LYS A 144 -7.77 6.92 -3.71
C LYS A 144 -7.00 6.50 -2.46
N VAL A 145 -6.27 7.44 -1.88
CA VAL A 145 -5.57 7.25 -0.60
C VAL A 145 -6.59 7.26 0.55
N VAL A 146 -6.42 6.33 1.47
CA VAL A 146 -7.22 6.20 2.69
C VAL A 146 -6.43 6.78 3.85
N TYR A 147 -7.00 7.82 4.47
CA TYR A 147 -6.40 8.56 5.59
C TYR A 147 -7.00 8.21 6.94
N ASP A 148 -8.28 7.79 6.96
CA ASP A 148 -9.02 7.51 8.17
C ASP A 148 -8.53 6.23 8.86
N ASN A 149 -8.16 6.35 10.13
CA ASN A 149 -7.55 5.26 10.89
C ASN A 149 -8.54 4.11 11.14
N GLU A 150 -9.83 4.39 11.30
CA GLU A 150 -10.85 3.35 11.51
C GLU A 150 -11.04 2.51 10.25
N THR A 151 -11.13 3.15 9.08
CA THR A 151 -11.20 2.51 7.77
C THR A 151 -9.96 1.66 7.49
N GLN A 152 -8.76 2.18 7.78
CA GLN A 152 -7.51 1.41 7.67
C GLN A 152 -7.52 0.17 8.56
N SER A 153 -7.94 0.36 9.81
CA SER A 153 -8.05 -0.70 10.81
C SER A 153 -9.06 -1.77 10.40
N GLU A 154 -10.22 -1.39 9.88
CA GLU A 154 -11.26 -2.32 9.44
C GLU A 154 -10.82 -3.12 8.21
N TYR A 155 -10.07 -2.51 7.29
CA TYR A 155 -9.45 -3.22 6.17
C TYR A 155 -8.53 -4.36 6.65
N VAL A 156 -7.64 -4.10 7.63
CA VAL A 156 -6.78 -5.14 8.21
C VAL A 156 -7.61 -6.22 8.90
N LYS A 157 -8.57 -5.79 9.73
CA LYS A 157 -9.45 -6.69 10.49
C LYS A 157 -10.19 -7.67 9.58
N ASN A 158 -10.84 -7.18 8.53
CA ASN A 158 -11.64 -8.00 7.64
C ASN A 158 -10.83 -9.13 7.00
N GLN A 159 -9.61 -8.84 6.56
CA GLN A 159 -8.71 -9.83 5.95
C GLN A 159 -8.26 -10.91 6.95
N ILE A 160 -8.12 -10.57 8.23
CA ILE A 160 -7.79 -11.54 9.28
C ILE A 160 -9.02 -12.33 9.72
N VAL A 161 -10.19 -11.69 9.84
CA VAL A 161 -11.47 -12.38 10.13
C VAL A 161 -11.78 -13.42 9.06
N GLU A 162 -11.57 -13.11 7.78
CA GLU A 162 -11.71 -14.07 6.68
C GLU A 162 -10.84 -15.31 6.89
N LEU A 163 -9.56 -15.13 7.26
CA LEU A 163 -8.66 -16.24 7.57
C LEU A 163 -9.11 -17.03 8.81
N VAL A 164 -9.42 -16.35 9.91
CA VAL A 164 -9.89 -16.99 11.14
C VAL A 164 -11.11 -17.85 10.86
N ASN A 165 -12.10 -17.32 10.12
CA ASN A 165 -13.29 -18.08 9.75
C ASN A 165 -12.97 -19.27 8.83
N ALA A 166 -12.07 -19.12 7.87
CA ALA A 166 -11.66 -20.24 7.01
C ALA A 166 -11.07 -21.40 7.84
N TYR A 167 -10.24 -21.10 8.84
CA TYR A 167 -9.56 -22.10 9.68
C TYR A 167 -10.41 -22.63 10.85
N LYS A 168 -11.51 -21.95 11.21
CA LYS A 168 -12.53 -22.52 12.12
C LYS A 168 -13.39 -23.59 11.45
N ASN A 169 -13.65 -23.43 10.15
CA ASN A 169 -14.59 -24.26 9.40
C ASN A 169 -13.93 -25.45 8.69
N ILE A 170 -12.68 -25.79 9.03
CA ILE A 170 -12.01 -26.97 8.47
C ILE A 170 -12.57 -28.21 9.16
N GLU A 171 -13.25 -29.07 8.40
CA GLU A 171 -13.96 -30.26 8.91
C GLU A 171 -13.07 -31.51 9.06
N ASP A 172 -11.81 -31.48 8.59
CA ASP A 172 -10.94 -32.65 8.44
C ASP A 172 -10.09 -33.00 9.69
N GLU A 173 -9.69 -34.29 9.80
CA GLU A 173 -8.79 -34.90 10.80
C GLU A 173 -7.32 -34.39 10.74
N PHE A 174 -7.09 -33.10 10.45
CA PHE A 174 -5.74 -32.56 10.51
C PHE A 174 -5.29 -32.34 11.95
N ASP A 175 -4.01 -32.66 12.20
CA ASP A 175 -3.35 -32.38 13.47
C ASP A 175 -3.35 -30.85 13.74
N ILE A 176 -3.89 -30.44 14.89
CA ILE A 176 -4.09 -29.02 15.27
C ILE A 176 -2.79 -28.19 15.18
N PRO A 177 -1.61 -28.67 15.63
CA PRO A 177 -0.34 -28.00 15.43
C PRO A 177 0.02 -27.75 13.96
N ARG A 178 -0.36 -28.64 13.04
CA ARG A 178 -0.13 -28.44 11.61
C ARG A 178 -1.05 -27.35 11.08
N LEU A 179 -2.35 -27.42 11.37
CA LEU A 179 -3.32 -26.40 10.96
C LEU A 179 -2.93 -25.01 11.48
N LEU A 180 -2.46 -24.94 12.73
CA LEU A 180 -1.99 -23.67 13.29
C LEU A 180 -0.77 -23.11 12.54
N ASN A 181 0.17 -23.97 12.13
CA ASN A 181 1.32 -23.53 11.34
C ASN A 181 0.88 -23.03 9.95
N ASP A 182 -0.07 -23.70 9.32
CA ASP A 182 -0.64 -23.29 8.03
C ASP A 182 -1.39 -21.94 8.16
N PHE A 183 -2.21 -21.79 9.21
CA PHE A 183 -2.85 -20.52 9.55
C PHE A 183 -1.84 -19.38 9.73
N LEU A 184 -0.78 -19.61 10.51
CA LEU A 184 0.25 -18.59 10.74
C LEU A 184 1.03 -18.27 9.47
N PHE A 185 1.22 -19.25 8.59
CA PHE A 185 1.81 -19.02 7.28
C PHE A 185 0.91 -18.11 6.43
N ASP A 186 -0.40 -18.36 6.40
CA ASP A 186 -1.36 -17.53 5.68
C ASP A 186 -1.47 -16.11 6.26
N VAL A 187 -1.40 -15.96 7.59
CA VAL A 187 -1.29 -14.64 8.23
C VAL A 187 -0.03 -13.91 7.75
N CYS A 188 1.12 -14.60 7.64
CA CYS A 188 2.34 -14.00 7.11
C CYS A 188 2.22 -13.61 5.62
N LEU A 189 1.49 -14.40 4.82
CA LEU A 189 1.17 -14.05 3.44
C LEU A 189 0.25 -12.82 3.36
N ARG A 190 -0.74 -12.68 4.24
CA ARG A 190 -1.58 -11.47 4.33
C ARG A 190 -0.77 -10.25 4.72
N ILE A 191 0.15 -10.36 5.68
CA ILE A 191 1.10 -9.28 6.00
C ILE A 191 1.89 -8.84 4.76
N SER A 192 2.35 -9.81 3.97
CA SER A 192 3.04 -9.53 2.70
C SER A 192 2.12 -8.87 1.67
N ALA A 193 0.84 -9.24 1.63
CA ALA A 193 -0.14 -8.61 0.75
C ALA A 193 -0.42 -7.17 1.17
N PHE A 194 -0.55 -6.90 2.48
CA PHE A 194 -0.72 -5.54 3.00
C PHE A 194 0.44 -4.61 2.61
N ARG A 195 1.67 -5.14 2.47
CA ARG A 195 2.80 -4.36 1.96
C ARG A 195 2.64 -3.91 0.51
N ASN A 196 1.89 -4.65 -0.32
CA ASN A 196 1.56 -4.20 -1.67
C ASN A 196 0.53 -3.07 -1.66
N ASP A 197 -0.39 -3.11 -0.70
CA ASP A 197 -1.44 -2.10 -0.53
C ASP A 197 -1.02 -0.91 0.35
N SER A 198 0.12 -1.01 1.04
CA SER A 198 0.63 0.05 1.93
C SER A 198 0.68 1.44 1.31
N PRO A 199 0.98 1.64 0.01
CA PRO A 199 1.02 2.97 -0.58
C PRO A 199 -0.37 3.62 -0.74
N PHE A 200 -1.46 2.88 -0.54
CA PHE A 200 -2.82 3.45 -0.49
C PHE A 200 -3.19 4.01 0.89
N PHE A 201 -2.36 3.79 1.91
CA PHE A 201 -2.65 4.20 3.28
C PHE A 201 -1.68 5.28 3.72
N LYS A 202 -2.21 6.36 4.29
CA LYS A 202 -1.41 7.51 4.74
C LYS A 202 -1.91 8.03 6.08
N ASN A 203 -1.04 8.72 6.80
CA ASN A 203 -1.41 9.40 8.04
C ASN A 203 -2.47 10.47 7.80
N ASN A 204 -3.50 10.51 8.65
CA ASN A 204 -4.58 11.49 8.59
C ASN A 204 -4.11 12.96 8.59
N ALA A 205 -2.91 13.25 9.12
CA ALA A 205 -2.30 14.58 9.06
C ALA A 205 -2.11 15.09 7.61
N PHE A 206 -2.04 14.20 6.62
CA PHE A 206 -1.92 14.53 5.19
C PHE A 206 -3.25 14.47 4.44
N SER A 207 -4.39 14.36 5.14
CA SER A 207 -5.71 14.26 4.50
C SER A 207 -6.08 15.47 3.63
N GLU A 208 -5.44 16.63 3.85
CA GLU A 208 -5.57 17.81 3.00
C GLU A 208 -5.16 17.57 1.54
N GLU A 209 -4.26 16.61 1.28
CA GLU A 209 -3.72 16.36 -0.05
C GLU A 209 -4.74 15.69 -0.99
N LYS A 210 -5.77 15.03 -0.43
CA LYS A 210 -6.88 14.37 -1.16
C LYS A 210 -6.39 13.49 -2.32
N GLU A 211 -5.40 12.64 -2.04
CA GLU A 211 -4.63 12.00 -3.10
C GLU A 211 -5.33 10.80 -3.76
N TRP A 212 -5.04 10.65 -5.04
CA TRP A 212 -5.15 9.44 -5.84
C TRP A 212 -3.75 9.04 -6.32
N ARG A 213 -3.46 7.75 -6.30
CA ARG A 213 -2.12 7.24 -6.64
C ARG A 213 -2.19 6.18 -7.71
N LEU A 214 -1.39 6.38 -8.75
CA LEU A 214 -0.94 5.31 -9.64
C LEU A 214 0.21 4.60 -8.92
N ILE A 215 0.05 3.33 -8.60
CA ILE A 215 1.01 2.52 -7.84
C ILE A 215 1.48 1.34 -8.66
N ILE A 216 2.79 1.20 -8.76
CA ILE A 216 3.48 0.08 -9.40
C ILE A 216 4.39 -0.55 -8.36
N ASN A 217 4.09 -1.80 -7.98
CA ASN A 217 4.96 -2.59 -7.11
C ASN A 217 5.83 -3.49 -7.97
N ASN A 218 7.14 -3.31 -7.91
CA ASN A 218 8.10 -4.13 -8.64
C ASN A 218 9.02 -4.88 -7.66
N HIS A 219 9.20 -6.17 -7.89
CA HIS A 219 10.12 -6.99 -7.12
C HIS A 219 11.48 -6.95 -7.80
N LEU A 220 12.55 -6.56 -7.09
CA LEU A 220 13.89 -6.45 -7.70
C LEU A 220 14.41 -7.77 -8.27
N SER A 221 13.88 -8.93 -7.88
CA SER A 221 14.17 -10.21 -8.56
C SER A 221 13.81 -10.23 -10.05
N ASN A 222 12.89 -9.36 -10.48
CA ASN A 222 12.51 -9.19 -11.89
C ASN A 222 13.55 -8.39 -12.70
N TYR A 223 14.52 -7.73 -12.05
CA TYR A 223 15.63 -7.07 -12.76
C TYR A 223 16.61 -8.06 -13.38
N ASN A 224 16.66 -9.31 -12.88
CA ASN A 224 17.50 -10.37 -13.46
C ASN A 224 16.85 -11.10 -14.64
N THR A 225 15.65 -10.72 -15.04
CA THR A 225 14.99 -11.23 -16.25
C THR A 225 14.88 -10.14 -17.30
N ASN A 226 15.94 -10.01 -18.10
CA ASN A 226 15.94 -9.47 -19.47
C ASN A 226 15.21 -8.13 -19.72
N TYR A 227 15.65 -7.05 -19.07
CA TYR A 227 15.53 -5.71 -19.65
C TYR A 227 16.90 -5.04 -19.77
N LYS A 228 17.72 -5.60 -20.67
CA LYS A 228 18.58 -4.74 -21.49
C LYS A 228 17.64 -3.99 -22.43
N ASN A 229 17.81 -2.68 -22.53
CA ASN A 229 17.04 -1.71 -23.33
C ASN A 229 15.88 -1.08 -22.57
N CYS A 230 16.19 0.01 -21.86
CA CYS A 230 15.39 1.25 -21.77
C CYS A 230 15.80 2.12 -20.57
N ILE A 231 17.10 2.24 -20.28
CA ILE A 231 17.67 3.43 -19.66
C ILE A 231 19.01 3.66 -20.36
N GLU A 232 18.96 4.30 -21.53
CA GLU A 232 20.13 5.00 -22.05
C GLU A 232 20.13 6.42 -21.49
N GLU A 233 21.35 6.86 -21.23
CA GLU A 233 21.78 8.09 -20.57
C GLU A 233 21.20 9.37 -21.18
N VAL A 234 20.82 10.33 -20.32
CA VAL A 234 21.10 11.76 -20.48
C VAL A 234 21.33 12.36 -19.09
#